data_AF-A0A820JS52-F1
#
_entry.id   AF-A0A820JS52-F1
#
_cell.length_a   1.000
_cell.length_b   1.000
_cell.length_c   1.000
_cell.angle_alpha   90.00
_cell.angle_beta   90.00
_cell.angle_gamma   90.00
#
_symmetry.space_group_name_H-M   'P 1'
#
loop_
_entity.id
_entity.type
_entity.pdbx_description
1 polymer ?
#
loop_
_entity_poly.entity_id
_entity_poly.type
_entity_poly.pdbx_seq_one_letter_code
_entity_poly.pdbx_strand_id
1 'polypeptide(L)'
;MLKDLRKLTIADDPPIPDLQTPGNIAYSQNQPGTTWARTVWFSHCDVCLFIDMALQAPLYISGTYFAMSNNHRLWVDLDDAKRDFGFVPHDAAEKL
;
A
#
# COMPACT_ATOMS: atom_id res chain seq x y z
N MET A 1 14.79 2.92 12.21
CA MET A 1 16.02 2.13 11.94
C MET A 1 15.75 1.31 10.68
N LEU A 2 16.23 1.76 9.51
CA LEU A 2 15.83 1.32 8.16
C LEU A 2 16.52 0.01 7.67
N LYS A 3 16.81 -0.95 8.55
CA LYS A 3 17.82 -1.97 8.25
C LYS A 3 17.38 -3.22 7.49
N ASP A 4 16.08 -3.49 7.32
CA ASP A 4 15.64 -4.77 6.74
C ASP A 4 14.60 -4.64 5.60
N LEU A 5 14.59 -3.54 4.85
CA LEU A 5 13.79 -3.47 3.63
C LEU A 5 14.49 -4.23 2.48
N ARG A 6 14.22 -5.54 2.37
CA ARG A 6 14.62 -6.33 1.21
C ARG A 6 13.96 -5.75 -0.05
N LYS A 7 14.74 -5.50 -1.09
CA LYS A 7 14.21 -5.16 -2.43
C LYS A 7 13.39 -6.34 -2.95
N LEU A 8 12.07 -6.14 -3.05
CA LEU A 8 11.15 -7.12 -3.62
C LEU A 8 11.20 -7.08 -5.15
N THR A 9 11.03 -8.24 -5.76
CA THR A 9 11.04 -8.45 -7.20
C THR A 9 9.70 -9.01 -7.66
N ILE A 10 9.48 -9.02 -8.98
CA ILE A 10 8.29 -9.63 -9.61
C ILE A 10 8.12 -11.10 -9.19
N ALA A 11 9.21 -11.79 -8.84
CA ALA A 11 9.17 -13.20 -8.42
C ALA A 11 8.49 -13.42 -7.06
N ASP A 12 8.28 -12.37 -6.26
CA ASP A 12 7.67 -12.47 -4.93
C ASP A 12 6.12 -12.34 -4.99
N ASP A 13 5.51 -12.25 -6.18
CA ASP A 13 4.04 -12.14 -6.35
C ASP A 13 3.35 -13.51 -6.37
N PRO A 14 2.27 -13.72 -5.59
CA PRO A 14 1.44 -14.90 -5.75
C PRO A 14 0.76 -14.87 -7.13
N PRO A 15 0.66 -16.02 -7.83
CA PRO A 15 0.02 -16.07 -9.14
C PRO A 15 -1.46 -15.65 -9.03
N ILE A 16 -1.87 -14.72 -9.88
CA ILE A 16 -3.28 -14.32 -9.97
C ILE A 16 -4.01 -15.37 -10.81
N PRO A 17 -5.14 -15.94 -10.33
CA PRO A 17 -5.96 -16.83 -11.14
C PRO A 17 -6.55 -16.05 -12.31
N ASP A 18 -6.23 -16.49 -13.54
CA ASP A 18 -6.88 -16.00 -14.75
C ASP A 18 -8.32 -16.50 -14.80
N LEU A 19 -9.28 -15.61 -14.58
CA LEU A 19 -10.72 -15.90 -14.62
C LEU A 19 -11.32 -15.76 -16.03
N GLN A 20 -10.54 -15.35 -17.03
CA GLN A 20 -11.03 -15.06 -18.38
C GLN A 20 -10.74 -16.16 -19.41
N THR A 21 -9.85 -17.12 -19.12
CA THR A 21 -9.48 -18.17 -20.08
C THR A 21 -9.82 -19.58 -19.58
N PRO A 22 -10.85 -20.26 -20.14
CA PRO A 22 -11.11 -21.66 -19.82
C PRO A 22 -9.98 -22.56 -20.33
N GLY A 23 -9.31 -23.28 -19.44
CA GLY A 23 -8.43 -24.39 -19.79
C GLY A 23 -6.96 -24.05 -20.10
N ASN A 24 -6.54 -22.79 -19.95
CA ASN A 24 -5.12 -22.44 -19.96
C ASN A 24 -4.73 -21.87 -18.60
N ILE A 25 -3.71 -22.46 -17.97
CA ILE A 25 -2.97 -21.84 -16.86
C ILE A 25 -2.11 -20.72 -17.50
N ALA A 26 -2.78 -19.70 -18.04
CA ALA A 26 -2.12 -18.50 -18.50
C ALA A 26 -1.84 -17.69 -17.24
N TYR A 27 -0.60 -17.80 -16.75
CA TYR A 27 -0.02 -16.84 -15.84
C TYR A 27 -0.43 -15.45 -16.33
N SER A 28 -1.31 -14.75 -15.59
CA SER A 28 -1.68 -13.38 -15.91
C SER A 28 -0.38 -12.65 -16.16
N GLN A 29 -0.19 -12.18 -17.38
CA GLN A 29 1.07 -11.62 -17.80
C GLN A 29 1.50 -10.59 -16.75
N ASN A 30 2.71 -10.80 -16.22
CA ASN A 30 3.50 -9.85 -15.46
C ASN A 30 3.57 -8.53 -16.24
N GLN A 31 2.51 -7.72 -16.22
CA GLN A 31 2.57 -6.38 -16.76
C GLN A 31 3.37 -5.55 -15.75
N PRO A 32 4.51 -4.98 -16.14
CA PRO A 32 5.39 -4.21 -15.25
C PRO A 32 4.77 -2.96 -14.60
N GLY A 33 3.45 -2.75 -14.70
CA GLY A 33 2.71 -1.63 -14.12
C GLY A 33 1.70 -1.98 -13.03
N THR A 34 1.29 -3.25 -12.85
CA THR A 34 0.25 -3.61 -11.87
C THR A 34 0.80 -3.78 -10.46
N THR A 35 2.04 -4.20 -10.31
CA THR A 35 2.70 -4.42 -9.01
C THR A 35 3.07 -3.12 -8.31
N TRP A 36 3.66 -2.16 -9.04
CA TRP A 36 3.97 -0.85 -8.47
C TRP A 36 2.68 -0.11 -8.09
N ALA A 37 1.67 -0.09 -8.99
CA ALA A 37 0.40 0.54 -8.70
C ALA A 37 -0.25 -0.01 -7.43
N ARG A 38 -0.27 -1.34 -7.23
CA ARG A 38 -0.79 -1.96 -6.00
C ARG A 38 0.06 -1.66 -4.76
N THR A 39 1.37 -1.50 -4.92
CA THR A 39 2.30 -1.19 -3.81
C THR A 39 2.14 0.25 -3.34
N VAL A 40 1.91 1.19 -4.26
CA VAL A 40 1.79 2.63 -3.95
C VAL A 40 0.34 3.10 -3.86
N TRP A 41 -0.62 2.20 -4.02
CA TRP A 41 -2.03 2.55 -4.09
C TRP A 41 -2.50 3.24 -2.81
N PHE A 42 -3.26 4.30 -2.97
CA PHE A 42 -3.83 5.06 -1.86
C PHE A 42 -5.25 5.45 -2.22
N SER A 43 -6.22 4.83 -1.55
CA SER A 43 -7.64 5.08 -1.78
C SER A 43 -8.00 6.52 -1.40
N HIS A 44 -9.01 7.09 -2.07
CA HIS A 44 -9.52 8.40 -1.66
C HIS A 44 -10.06 8.41 -0.22
N CYS A 45 -10.63 7.30 0.26
CA CYS A 45 -11.11 7.18 1.63
C CYS A 45 -9.95 7.26 2.64
N ASP A 46 -8.86 6.54 2.38
CA ASP A 46 -7.69 6.56 3.25
C ASP A 46 -6.93 7.91 3.16
N VAL A 47 -6.95 8.59 2.01
CA VAL A 47 -6.44 9.96 1.86
C VAL A 47 -7.22 10.91 2.77
N CYS A 48 -8.55 10.89 2.70
CA CYS A 48 -9.40 11.73 3.54
C CYS A 48 -9.19 11.45 5.03
N LEU A 49 -9.09 10.16 5.40
CA LEU A 49 -8.81 9.74 6.77
C LEU A 49 -7.47 10.30 7.27
N PHE A 50 -6.41 10.16 6.46
CA PHE A 50 -5.08 10.67 6.79
C PHE A 50 -5.10 12.19 7.03
N ILE A 51 -5.77 12.94 6.14
CA ILE A 51 -5.89 14.40 6.26
C ILE A 51 -6.66 14.78 7.54
N ASP A 52 -7.78 14.11 7.84
CA ASP A 52 -8.58 14.39 9.03
C ASP A 52 -7.77 14.15 10.32
N MET A 53 -7.04 13.04 10.38
CA MET A 53 -6.16 12.74 11.52
C MET A 53 -5.01 13.75 11.65
N ALA A 54 -4.40 14.17 10.54
CA ALA A 54 -3.35 15.18 10.54
C ALA A 54 -3.85 16.56 11.02
N LEU A 55 -5.08 16.93 10.66
CA LEU A 55 -5.71 18.18 11.12
C LEU A 55 -6.07 18.16 12.61
N GLN A 56 -6.36 16.97 13.17
CA GLN A 56 -6.65 16.78 14.59
C GLN A 56 -5.39 16.58 15.45
N ALA A 57 -4.23 16.37 14.82
CA ALA A 57 -2.97 16.15 15.51
C ALA A 57 -2.55 17.39 16.33
N PRO A 58 -1.92 17.22 17.51
CA PRO A 58 -1.36 18.33 18.26
C PRO A 58 -0.36 19.15 17.43
N LEU A 59 -0.40 20.48 17.56
CA LEU A 59 0.42 21.41 16.75
C LEU A 59 1.95 21.22 16.88
N TYR A 60 2.43 20.55 17.93
CA TYR A 60 3.85 20.24 18.09
C TYR A 60 4.30 19.05 17.24
N ILE A 61 3.36 18.28 16.69
CA ILE A 61 3.63 17.19 15.76
C ILE A 61 3.82 17.80 14.37
N SER A 62 5.01 17.61 13.82
CA SER A 62 5.41 18.13 12.53
C SER A 62 6.46 17.22 11.92
N GLY A 63 6.38 16.98 10.61
CA GLY A 63 7.28 16.08 9.92
C GLY A 63 6.81 15.73 8.51
N THR A 64 7.62 14.93 7.84
CA THR A 64 7.24 14.30 6.57
C THR A 64 6.76 12.90 6.86
N TYR A 65 5.53 12.61 6.47
CA TYR A 65 4.89 11.31 6.67
C TYR A 65 4.61 10.67 5.32
N PHE A 66 4.83 9.36 5.25
CA PHE A 66 4.31 8.57 4.14
C PHE A 66 2.93 8.01 4.52
N ALA A 67 2.06 7.91 3.52
CA ALA A 67 0.72 7.35 3.66
C ALA A 67 0.36 6.55 2.41
N MET A 68 -0.34 5.44 2.63
CA MET A 68 -0.95 4.61 1.60
C MET A 68 -2.05 3.78 2.24
N SER A 69 -2.82 3.09 1.41
CA SER A 69 -3.79 2.10 1.88
C SER A 69 -3.09 0.88 2.49
N ASN A 70 -3.86 -0.01 3.13
CA ASN A 70 -3.37 -1.25 3.75
C ASN A 70 -3.05 -2.32 2.69
N ASN A 71 -2.22 -1.94 1.71
CA ASN A 71 -1.77 -2.83 0.65
C ASN A 71 -0.94 -3.95 1.27
N HIS A 72 -1.05 -5.16 0.72
CA HIS A 72 -0.26 -6.31 1.15
C HIS A 72 1.25 -6.01 1.09
N ARG A 73 1.65 -5.13 0.16
CA ARG A 73 3.02 -4.68 -0.03
C ARG A 73 3.13 -3.19 0.29
N LEU A 74 3.99 -2.88 1.25
CA LEU A 74 4.35 -1.52 1.61
C LEU A 74 5.76 -1.22 1.12
N TRP A 75 5.94 -0.10 0.41
CA TRP A 75 7.27 0.39 0.00
C TRP A 75 7.84 1.45 0.96
N VAL A 76 7.00 1.91 1.90
CA VAL A 76 7.35 2.87 2.95
C VAL A 76 6.88 2.36 4.30
N ASP A 77 7.47 2.91 5.33
CA ASP A 77 7.04 2.73 6.70
C ASP A 77 5.91 3.72 7.04
N LEU A 78 4.85 3.23 7.68
CA LEU A 78 3.71 4.02 8.15
C LEU A 78 3.75 4.26 9.67
N ASP A 79 4.77 3.75 10.36
CA ASP A 79 4.86 3.74 11.82
C ASP A 79 4.87 5.14 12.42
N ASP A 80 5.49 6.12 11.75
CA ASP A 80 5.51 7.50 12.23
C ASP A 80 4.09 8.11 12.23
N ALA A 81 3.33 7.92 11.15
CA ALA A 81 1.96 8.42 11.06
C ALA A 81 1.02 7.71 12.06
N LYS A 82 1.21 6.40 12.23
CA LYS A 82 0.46 5.59 13.19
C LYS A 82 0.75 6.00 14.62
N ARG A 83 2.03 6.24 14.96
CA ARG A 83 2.46 6.63 16.31
C ARG A 83 2.01 8.04 16.64
N ASP A 84 2.20 8.98 15.73
CA ASP A 84 2.07 10.41 16.03
C ASP A 84 0.60 10.86 16.01
N PHE A 85 -0.23 10.34 15.10
CA PHE A 85 -1.64 10.74 15.00
C PHE A 85 -2.61 9.58 14.72
N GLY A 86 -2.19 8.33 14.95
CA GLY A 86 -3.10 7.18 14.97
C GLY A 86 -3.54 6.70 13.60
N PHE A 87 -2.84 7.04 12.52
CA PHE A 87 -3.22 6.63 11.18
C PHE A 87 -3.20 5.11 10.98
N VAL A 88 -4.35 4.57 10.58
CA VAL A 88 -4.54 3.16 10.21
C VAL A 88 -5.42 3.12 8.95
N PRO A 89 -4.88 2.77 7.77
CA PRO A 89 -5.67 2.69 6.54
C PRO A 89 -6.66 1.52 6.57
N HIS A 90 -7.79 1.67 5.88
CA HIS A 90 -8.88 0.70 5.83
C HIS A 90 -8.90 -0.12 4.53
N ASP A 91 -8.63 0.54 3.40
CA ASP A 91 -8.72 -0.09 2.10
C ASP A 91 -7.43 -0.84 1.76
N ALA A 92 -7.48 -1.68 0.73
CA ALA A 92 -6.31 -2.42 0.25
C ALA A 92 -6.42 -2.61 -1.27
N ALA A 93 -5.32 -2.41 -2.00
CA ALA A 93 -5.30 -2.53 -3.46
C ALA A 93 -5.70 -3.92 -3.98
N GLU A 94 -5.58 -4.95 -3.15
CA GLU A 94 -5.91 -6.34 -3.47
C GLU A 94 -7.43 -6.61 -3.49
N LYS A 95 -8.25 -5.67 -3.00
CA LYS A 95 -9.72 -5.80 -2.93
C LYS A 95 -10.46 -5.11 -4.09
N LEU A 96 -9.73 -4.57 -5.07
CA LEU A 96 -10.24 -3.94 -6.29
C LEU A 96 -10.22 -4.93 -7.45
#